data_AF-A0A6I9P5I6-F1
#
_entry.id   AF-A0A6I9P5I6-F1
#
_cell.length_a   1.000
_cell.length_b   1.000
_cell.length_c   1.000
_cell.angle_alpha   90.00
_cell.angle_beta   90.00
_cell.angle_gamma   90.00
#
_symmetry.space_group_name_H-M   'P 1'
#
loop_
_entity.id
_entity.type
_entity.pdbx_description
1 polymer ?
#
loop_
_entity_poly.entity_id
_entity_poly.type
_entity_poly.pdbx_seq_one_letter_code
_entity_poly.pdbx_strand_id
1 'polypeptide(L)'
;MDSFSTKSLALQAQKKLMSKMSTKSMANLFIDDTSSEVLDELYRVTKEFTRNRKESQKIIKNLIKMVVKLGVLYRNNQFNGEELILVENFR
;
A
#
# COMPACT_ATOMS: atom_id res chain seq x y z
N MET A 1 35.47 -26.91 3.83
CA MET A 1 34.30 -27.07 4.71
C MET A 1 33.27 -26.04 4.29
N ASP A 2 32.07 -26.46 3.90
CA ASP A 2 30.99 -25.54 3.62
C ASP A 2 30.69 -24.71 4.87
N SER A 3 30.97 -23.39 4.79
CA SER A 3 30.63 -22.47 5.85
C SER A 3 29.13 -22.17 5.77
N PHE A 4 28.33 -23.13 6.24
CA PHE A 4 26.91 -22.91 6.43
C PHE A 4 26.73 -21.80 7.48
N SER A 5 26.12 -20.69 7.06
CA SER A 5 25.85 -19.55 7.92
C SER A 5 24.35 -19.42 8.14
N THR A 6 23.91 -19.68 9.38
CA THR A 6 22.52 -19.47 9.78
C THR A 6 22.08 -18.03 9.56
N LYS A 7 23.01 -17.06 9.64
CA LYS A 7 22.75 -15.64 9.38
C LYS A 7 22.40 -15.38 7.90
N SER A 8 23.08 -16.04 6.95
CA SER A 8 22.77 -15.87 5.53
C SER A 8 21.43 -16.52 5.18
N LEU A 9 21.10 -17.67 5.78
CA LEU A 9 19.81 -18.33 5.62
C LEU A 9 18.66 -17.50 6.19
N ALA A 10 18.84 -16.92 7.39
CA ALA A 10 17.85 -16.03 8.00
C ALA A 10 17.61 -14.77 7.15
N LEU A 11 18.67 -14.15 6.61
CA LEU A 11 18.56 -13.00 5.71
C LEU A 11 17.85 -13.37 4.39
N GLN A 12 18.09 -14.56 3.84
CA GLN A 12 17.38 -15.04 2.65
C GLN A 12 15.90 -15.29 2.93
N ALA A 13 15.56 -15.89 4.08
CA ALA A 13 14.18 -16.10 4.50
C ALA A 13 13.47 -14.75 4.72
N GLN A 14 14.13 -13.78 5.37
CA GLN A 14 13.60 -12.45 5.57
C GLN A 14 13.38 -11.71 4.24
N LYS A 15 14.35 -11.74 3.31
CA LYS A 15 14.18 -11.17 1.97
C LYS A 15 13.03 -11.79 1.21
N LYS A 16 12.85 -13.12 1.30
CA LYS A 16 11.77 -13.86 0.64
C LYS A 16 10.38 -13.55 1.23
N LEU A 17 10.30 -13.24 2.52
CA LEU A 17 9.09 -12.75 3.17
C LEU A 17 8.78 -11.31 2.76
N MET A 18 9.77 -10.42 2.78
CA MET A 18 9.63 -9.02 2.34
C MET A 18 9.26 -8.91 0.86
N SER A 19 9.76 -9.82 0.01
CA SER A 19 9.39 -9.89 -1.41
C SER A 19 7.97 -10.41 -1.63
N LYS A 20 7.38 -11.14 -0.67
CA LYS A 20 5.97 -11.58 -0.71
C LYS A 20 5.02 -10.52 -0.17
N MET A 21 5.46 -9.71 0.79
CA MET A 21 4.71 -8.54 1.29
C MET A 21 4.64 -7.42 0.24
N SER A 22 5.65 -7.32 -0.63
CA SER A 22 5.70 -6.29 -1.65
C SER A 22 5.10 -6.81 -2.96
N THR A 23 4.07 -6.13 -3.45
CA THR A 23 3.96 -5.60 -4.83
C THR A 23 2.74 -5.91 -5.70
N LYS A 24 1.95 -7.00 -5.55
CA LYS A 24 0.75 -7.16 -6.40
C LYS A 24 -0.50 -7.73 -5.74
N SER A 25 -0.38 -8.78 -4.94
CA SER A 25 -1.57 -9.42 -4.34
C SER A 25 -2.26 -8.56 -3.28
N MET A 26 -1.52 -7.71 -2.54
CA MET A 26 -2.12 -6.78 -1.57
C MET A 26 -2.86 -5.62 -2.22
N ALA A 27 -2.37 -5.08 -3.34
CA ALA A 27 -3.06 -3.96 -4.01
C ALA A 27 -4.47 -4.36 -4.48
N ASN A 28 -4.60 -5.55 -5.08
CA ASN A 28 -5.90 -6.09 -5.51
C ASN A 28 -6.82 -6.46 -4.32
N LEU A 29 -6.27 -6.60 -3.12
CA LEU A 29 -7.05 -6.88 -1.91
C LEU A 29 -7.61 -5.60 -1.26
N PHE A 30 -7.06 -4.42 -1.62
CA PHE A 30 -7.48 -3.12 -1.11
C PHE A 30 -8.26 -2.30 -2.13
N ILE A 31 -8.17 -2.62 -3.41
CA ILE A 31 -8.88 -1.92 -4.48
C ILE A 31 -9.70 -2.97 -5.25
N ASP A 32 -10.97 -3.07 -4.89
CA ASP A 32 -11.96 -3.85 -5.63
C ASP A 32 -12.47 -3.08 -6.86
N ASP A 33 -13.33 -3.72 -7.66
CA ASP A 33 -13.83 -3.13 -8.90
C ASP A 33 -14.62 -1.84 -8.63
N THR A 34 -15.41 -1.81 -7.56
CA THR A 34 -16.17 -0.61 -7.17
C THR A 34 -15.25 0.55 -6.78
N SER A 35 -14.23 0.29 -5.97
CA SER A 35 -13.24 1.31 -5.56
C SER A 35 -12.42 1.79 -6.77
N SER A 36 -12.15 0.92 -7.74
CA SER A 36 -11.46 1.28 -8.97
C SER A 36 -12.26 2.27 -9.81
N GLU A 37 -13.57 2.05 -9.96
CA GLU A 37 -14.46 2.98 -10.67
C GLU A 37 -14.52 4.35 -9.98
N VAL A 38 -14.58 4.38 -8.64
CA VAL A 38 -14.53 5.63 -7.87
C VAL A 38 -13.19 6.36 -8.09
N LEU A 39 -12.06 5.65 -8.08
CA LEU A 39 -10.74 6.23 -8.34
C LEU A 39 -10.63 6.80 -9.77
N ASP A 40 -11.27 6.17 -10.74
CA ASP A 40 -11.32 6.64 -12.12
C ASP A 40 -12.14 7.94 -12.26
N GLU A 41 -13.27 8.05 -11.57
CA GLU A 41 -14.04 9.29 -11.55
C GLU A 41 -13.30 10.42 -10.80
N LEU A 42 -12.65 10.11 -9.68
CA LEU A 42 -11.78 11.06 -8.98
C LEU A 42 -10.64 11.54 -9.89
N TYR A 43 -10.05 10.65 -10.69
CA TYR A 43 -9.06 11.02 -11.70
C TYR A 43 -9.65 11.96 -12.75
N ARG A 44 -10.84 11.66 -13.29
CA ARG A 44 -11.51 12.48 -14.31
C ARG A 44 -11.77 13.89 -13.81
N VAL A 45 -12.37 14.02 -12.62
CA VAL A 45 -12.67 15.33 -12.00
C VAL A 45 -11.38 16.10 -11.68
N THR A 46 -10.36 15.43 -11.13
CA THR A 46 -9.07 16.07 -10.83
C THR A 46 -8.38 16.56 -12.10
N LYS A 47 -8.44 15.78 -13.19
CA LYS A 47 -7.88 16.16 -14.49
C LYS A 47 -8.62 17.33 -15.11
N GLU A 48 -9.94 17.35 -14.99
CA GLU A 48 -10.77 18.45 -15.49
C GLU A 48 -10.45 19.75 -14.74
N PHE A 49 -10.28 19.69 -13.41
CA PHE A 49 -9.94 20.83 -12.57
C PHE A 49 -8.51 21.33 -12.80
N THR A 50 -7.51 20.44 -12.71
CA THR A 50 -6.09 20.81 -12.82
C THR A 50 -5.66 21.14 -14.25
N ARG A 51 -6.44 20.68 -15.25
CA ARG A 51 -6.07 20.69 -16.68
C ARG A 51 -4.70 20.03 -16.95
N ASN A 52 -4.21 19.20 -16.03
CA ASN A 52 -2.87 18.62 -16.07
C ASN A 52 -2.92 17.11 -15.82
N ARG A 53 -2.69 16.35 -16.89
CA ARG A 53 -2.69 14.89 -16.86
C ARG A 53 -1.63 14.33 -15.90
N LYS A 54 -0.39 14.84 -15.94
CA LYS A 54 0.73 14.30 -15.14
C LYS A 54 0.49 14.53 -13.65
N GLU A 55 -0.02 15.70 -13.31
CA GLU A 55 -0.35 16.06 -11.93
C GLU A 55 -1.52 15.23 -11.40
N SER A 56 -2.60 15.10 -12.17
CA SER A 56 -3.76 14.27 -11.80
C SER A 56 -3.37 12.81 -11.58
N GLN A 57 -2.55 12.25 -12.47
CA GLN A 57 -2.01 10.90 -12.29
C GLN A 57 -1.15 10.78 -11.03
N LYS A 58 -0.38 11.82 -10.68
CA LYS A 58 0.43 11.85 -9.46
C LYS A 58 -0.44 11.88 -8.21
N ILE A 59 -1.52 12.66 -8.20
CA ILE A 59 -2.47 12.76 -7.09
C ILE A 59 -3.12 11.40 -6.83
N ILE A 60 -3.71 10.77 -7.86
CA ILE A 60 -4.38 9.48 -7.72
C ILE A 60 -3.39 8.37 -7.33
N LYS A 61 -2.19 8.36 -7.92
CA LYS A 61 -1.13 7.43 -7.51
C LYS A 61 -0.73 7.61 -6.04
N ASN A 62 -0.66 8.85 -5.56
CA ASN A 62 -0.32 9.11 -4.16
C ASN A 62 -1.44 8.66 -3.23
N LEU A 63 -2.71 8.89 -3.59
CA LEU A 63 -3.88 8.38 -2.87
C LEU A 63 -3.82 6.86 -2.73
N ILE A 64 -3.66 6.13 -3.84
CA ILE A 64 -3.52 4.67 -3.85
C ILE A 64 -2.39 4.21 -2.94
N LYS A 65 -1.21 4.85 -3.02
CA LYS A 65 -0.06 4.51 -2.18
C LYS A 65 -0.35 4.72 -0.69
N MET A 66 -1.05 5.79 -0.31
CA MET A 66 -1.39 6.05 1.08
C MET A 66 -2.34 4.99 1.62
N VAL A 67 -3.44 4.71 0.90
CA VAL A 67 -4.43 3.71 1.31
C VAL A 67 -3.79 2.32 1.44
N VAL A 68 -2.99 1.89 0.46
CA VAL A 68 -2.30 0.60 0.52
C VAL A 68 -1.34 0.52 1.70
N LYS A 69 -0.57 1.58 1.98
CA LYS A 69 0.33 1.61 3.14
C LYS A 69 -0.42 1.50 4.46
N LEU A 70 -1.49 2.29 4.63
CA LEU A 70 -2.33 2.25 5.83
C LEU A 70 -2.95 0.86 6.02
N GLY A 71 -3.50 0.27 4.95
CA GLY A 71 -4.06 -1.07 4.99
C GLY A 71 -3.04 -2.15 5.38
N VAL A 72 -1.81 -2.07 4.85
CA VAL A 72 -0.72 -2.99 5.22
C VAL A 72 -0.31 -2.81 6.69
N LEU A 73 -0.21 -1.59 7.20
CA LEU A 73 0.11 -1.33 8.60
C LEU A 73 -0.98 -1.86 9.53
N TYR A 74 -2.24 -1.58 9.22
CA TYR A 74 -3.39 -2.04 10.00
C TYR A 74 -3.46 -3.56 10.06
N ARG A 75 -3.40 -4.25 8.91
CA ARG A 75 -3.50 -5.72 8.87
C ARG A 75 -2.35 -6.44 9.57
N ASN A 76 -1.17 -5.81 9.65
CA ASN A 76 0.00 -6.39 10.32
C ASN A 76 0.14 -5.92 11.77
N ASN A 77 -0.90 -5.33 12.36
CA ASN A 77 -0.92 -4.83 13.74
C ASN A 77 0.28 -3.93 14.05
N GLN A 78 0.67 -3.08 13.09
CA GLN A 78 1.84 -2.20 13.22
C GLN A 78 1.51 -0.88 13.94
N PHE A 79 0.23 -0.60 14.19
CA PHE A 79 -0.21 0.57 14.93
C PHE A 79 -0.21 0.32 16.42
N ASN A 80 0.24 1.31 17.19
CA ASN A 80 0.11 1.32 18.64
C ASN A 80 -1.32 1.73 19.09
N GLY A 81 -1.59 1.73 20.39
CA GLY A 81 -2.94 2.02 20.93
C GLY A 81 -3.49 3.40 20.53
N GLU A 82 -2.65 4.44 20.54
CA GLU A 82 -3.07 5.79 20.13
C GLU A 82 -3.34 5.86 18.62
N GLU A 83 -2.48 5.23 17.82
CA GLU A 83 -2.64 5.16 16.37
C GLU A 83 -3.88 4.36 15.96
N LEU A 84 -4.24 3.31 16.71
CA LEU A 84 -5.48 2.56 16.48
C LEU A 84 -6.71 3.41 16.77
N ILE A 85 -6.70 4.24 17.82
CA ILE A 85 -7.79 5.20 18.09
C ILE A 85 -7.90 6.19 16.92
N LEU A 86 -6.78 6.67 16.37
CA LEU A 86 -6.81 7.55 15.20
C LEU A 86 -7.39 6.86 13.96
N VAL A 87 -7.05 5.58 13.73
CA VAL A 87 -7.61 4.81 12.61
C VAL A 87 -9.11 4.59 12.78
N GLU A 88 -9.59 4.26 13.99
CA GLU A 88 -11.02 4.07 14.24
C GLU A 88 -11.80 5.38 14.11
N ASN A 89 -11.22 6.52 14.50
CA ASN A 89 -11.84 7.83 14.27
C ASN A 89 -11.88 8.26 12.80
N PHE A 90 -10.99 7.71 11.96
CA PHE A 90 -10.95 7.99 10.53
C PHE A 90 -11.95 7.15 9.72
N ARG A 91 -12.37 5.99 10.23
CA ARG A 91 -13.35 5.10 9.58
C ARG A 91 -14.76 5.67 9.64
#